data_AF-A0A2M8D1H1-F1
#
_entry.id   AF-A0A2M8D1H1-F1
#
_cell.length_a   1.000
_cell.length_b   1.000
_cell.length_c   1.000
_cell.angle_alpha   90.00
_cell.angle_beta   90.00
_cell.angle_gamma   90.00
#
_symmetry.space_group_name_H-M   'P 1'
#
loop_
_entity.id
_entity.type
_entity.pdbx_description
1 polymer ?
#
loop_
_entity_poly.entity_id
_entity_poly.type
_entity_poly.pdbx_seq_one_letter_code
_entity_poly.pdbx_strand_id
1 'polypeptide(L)'
;MMVQLVSFSSKKPARPVCKRRILFSILLVLCFIGVFPRQASATQASNSTFLASENRYFTVYYREENVRLAAILSADSDSFARRFCGELGLRKPARPIPVYIDPSNKGKSEVFPSPRWVNGFFEPGKRIIVIKTARQLGRGAESEILTVFRHEAVHAILHDNIPRIPRWLDEGLAQSFSRGFTINDGRTLLGLPVKHFRQLMHESAFQKESTAKLAYPLSCGLVSYLRELGRPPLTVFLKRLKNMDMETAFDSAYGIHMSFFFYMFLENYLSRYTLLNLIVSDEGLFGLMTLLAVVLLLVQKVRNRRKLRRLGEEDEEEYKVEVEVEPEPEPEPEAEFKFGQRDD
;
A
#
# COMPACT_ATOMS: atom_id res chain seq x y z
N MET A 1 42.53 37.17 -22.30
CA MET A 1 41.52 38.04 -22.94
C MET A 1 40.40 38.21 -21.92
N MET A 2 40.29 39.34 -21.20
CA MET A 2 39.70 40.62 -21.65
C MET A 2 38.36 40.36 -22.35
N VAL A 3 37.20 40.85 -21.88
CA VAL A 3 36.75 42.25 -21.84
C VAL A 3 35.52 42.31 -20.88
N GLN A 4 35.52 43.03 -19.74
CA GLN A 4 35.01 44.40 -19.47
C GLN A 4 33.57 44.69 -19.99
N LEU A 5 32.64 45.28 -19.23
CA LEU A 5 32.50 46.72 -18.91
C LEU A 5 31.34 46.92 -17.88
N VAL A 6 31.57 47.66 -16.77
CA VAL A 6 31.02 49.02 -16.42
C VAL A 6 29.76 48.98 -15.52
N SER A 7 29.78 49.40 -14.24
CA SER A 7 29.72 50.78 -13.63
C SER A 7 28.45 51.57 -14.06
N PHE A 8 27.73 52.42 -13.30
CA PHE A 8 27.88 53.08 -12.00
C PHE A 8 26.50 53.72 -11.62
N SER A 9 26.19 53.79 -10.31
CA SER A 9 25.70 54.97 -9.54
C SER A 9 24.28 55.59 -9.64
N SER A 10 23.89 56.12 -8.47
CA SER A 10 22.98 57.26 -8.17
C SER A 10 21.54 56.88 -7.79
N LYS A 11 20.87 57.36 -6.72
CA LYS A 11 21.11 58.26 -5.57
C LYS A 11 19.95 58.03 -4.56
N LYS A 12 20.21 58.34 -3.27
CA LYS A 12 19.34 58.42 -2.06
C LYS A 12 18.11 59.39 -2.19
N PRO A 13 17.08 59.47 -1.29
CA PRO A 13 17.24 59.56 0.19
C PRO A 13 16.12 59.10 1.18
N ALA A 14 16.57 58.96 2.44
CA ALA A 14 15.99 59.20 3.79
C ALA A 14 14.46 59.25 4.01
N ARG A 15 13.91 58.64 5.08
CA ARG A 15 13.92 59.16 6.49
C ARG A 15 13.38 58.13 7.53
N PRO A 16 13.52 58.40 8.85
CA PRO A 16 13.67 57.41 9.92
C PRO A 16 12.45 57.26 10.84
N VAL A 17 12.33 56.15 11.58
CA VAL A 17 11.56 56.13 12.84
C VAL A 17 12.23 55.25 13.91
N CYS A 18 12.74 55.97 14.91
CA CYS A 18 12.69 55.74 16.35
C CYS A 18 13.18 54.43 17.00
N LYS A 19 14.31 54.60 17.67
CA LYS A 19 14.85 53.80 18.78
C LYS A 19 13.83 53.69 19.93
N ARG A 20 13.71 52.51 20.54
CA ARG A 20 13.69 52.45 22.01
C ARG A 20 14.45 51.22 22.52
N ARG A 21 15.39 51.55 23.39
CA ARG A 21 16.49 50.73 23.89
C ARG A 21 16.04 49.80 25.01
N ILE A 22 16.70 48.65 25.03
CA ILE A 22 16.94 47.74 26.15
C ILE A 22 17.62 48.51 27.30
N LEU A 23 17.21 48.29 28.56
CA LEU A 23 18.11 47.97 29.69
C LEU A 23 17.36 47.59 30.99
N PHE A 24 17.70 46.40 31.49
CA PHE A 24 17.93 45.96 32.88
C PHE A 24 17.34 46.73 34.07
N SER A 25 16.70 45.98 34.99
CA SER A 25 16.97 46.06 36.44
C SER A 25 16.55 44.76 37.15
N ILE A 26 17.46 44.24 37.97
CA ILE A 26 17.39 43.01 38.77
C ILE A 26 16.98 43.37 40.22
N LEU A 27 16.26 42.44 40.86
CA LEU A 27 16.03 42.26 42.32
C LEU A 27 15.06 43.20 43.06
N LEU A 28 13.95 42.61 43.52
CA LEU A 28 13.57 42.69 44.94
C LEU A 28 12.69 41.48 45.29
N VAL A 29 13.30 40.54 46.02
CA VAL A 29 12.67 39.49 46.80
C VAL A 29 11.96 40.16 47.97
N LEU A 30 10.73 39.76 48.29
CA LEU A 30 10.27 39.43 49.65
C LEU A 30 8.80 38.98 49.67
N CYS A 31 8.61 37.78 50.23
CA CYS A 31 7.46 37.33 51.01
C CYS A 31 6.05 37.38 50.38
N PHE A 32 5.72 36.33 49.61
CA PHE A 32 4.41 35.70 49.76
C PHE A 32 4.62 34.20 49.96
N ILE A 33 4.72 33.79 51.23
CA ILE A 33 4.45 32.41 51.63
C ILE A 33 2.95 32.23 51.49
N GLY A 34 2.50 32.07 50.25
CA GLY A 34 1.20 31.52 49.93
C GLY A 34 1.30 30.02 50.14
N VAL A 35 0.50 29.52 51.07
CA VAL A 35 0.25 28.09 51.29
C VAL A 35 -0.24 27.49 49.97
N PHE A 36 0.70 27.01 49.15
CA PHE A 36 0.35 26.11 48.06
C PHE A 36 -0.15 24.83 48.74
N PRO A 37 -1.39 24.39 48.46
CA PRO A 37 -1.77 23.05 48.85
C PRO A 37 -0.73 22.14 48.21
N ARG A 38 0.01 21.43 49.06
CA ARG A 38 0.90 20.34 48.68
C ARG A 38 0.03 19.45 47.80
N GLN A 39 0.16 19.55 46.47
CA GLN A 39 -0.36 18.52 45.60
C GLN A 39 0.39 17.29 46.08
N ALA A 40 -0.32 16.46 46.85
CA ALA A 40 0.09 15.10 47.03
C ALA A 40 0.28 14.61 45.60
N SER A 41 1.54 14.44 45.20
CA SER A 41 1.87 13.50 44.16
C SER A 41 1.30 12.20 44.67
N ALA A 42 0.05 11.93 44.31
CA ALA A 42 -0.45 10.59 44.26
C ALA A 42 0.51 9.91 43.29
N THR A 43 1.53 9.27 43.83
CA THR A 43 2.00 8.00 43.31
C THR A 43 0.75 7.16 43.13
N GLN A 44 0.08 7.32 41.99
CA GLN A 44 -0.81 6.32 41.46
C GLN A 44 0.09 5.11 41.25
N ALA A 45 0.15 4.27 42.28
CA ALA A 45 0.31 2.86 42.05
C ALA A 45 -0.81 2.50 41.07
N SER A 46 -0.44 2.45 39.78
CA SER A 46 -1.28 1.90 38.73
C SER A 46 -1.66 0.50 39.20
N ASN A 47 -2.89 0.35 39.68
CA ASN A 47 -3.47 -0.97 39.93
C ASN A 47 -3.50 -1.66 38.56
N SER A 48 -2.52 -2.54 38.35
CA SER A 48 -2.23 -3.22 37.10
C SER A 48 -3.20 -4.37 36.83
N THR A 49 -4.50 -4.09 36.94
CA THR A 49 -5.54 -5.10 36.80
C THR A 49 -6.05 -5.08 35.37
N PHE A 50 -6.06 -6.25 34.73
CA PHE A 50 -6.70 -6.40 33.42
C PHE A 50 -8.21 -6.33 33.57
N LEU A 51 -8.83 -5.56 32.70
CA LEU A 51 -10.24 -5.66 32.38
C LEU A 51 -10.43 -6.78 31.35
N ALA A 52 -11.61 -7.38 31.35
CA ALA A 52 -11.97 -8.44 30.42
C ALA A 52 -13.26 -8.09 29.66
N SER A 53 -13.25 -8.34 28.36
CA SER A 53 -14.45 -8.35 27.52
C SER A 53 -14.68 -9.78 27.04
N GLU A 54 -15.73 -10.40 27.55
CA GLU A 54 -16.09 -11.78 27.24
C GLU A 54 -16.94 -11.85 25.99
N ASN A 55 -16.51 -12.67 25.02
CA ASN A 55 -17.24 -13.01 23.82
C ASN A 55 -17.39 -14.54 23.76
N ARG A 56 -18.19 -15.06 22.82
CA ARG A 56 -18.48 -16.49 22.73
C ARG A 56 -17.24 -17.33 22.42
N TYR A 57 -16.35 -16.83 21.55
CA TYR A 57 -15.17 -17.58 21.10
C TYR A 57 -13.85 -16.97 21.58
N PHE A 58 -13.86 -15.77 22.15
CA PHE A 58 -12.66 -15.06 22.61
C PHE A 58 -12.92 -14.29 23.91
N THR A 59 -11.90 -14.17 24.76
CA THR A 59 -11.92 -13.29 25.93
C THR A 59 -10.80 -12.28 25.78
N VAL A 60 -11.15 -11.00 25.63
CA VAL A 60 -10.18 -9.91 25.40
C VAL A 60 -9.78 -9.29 26.73
N TYR A 61 -8.53 -9.47 27.12
CA TYR A 61 -7.90 -8.87 28.29
C TYR A 61 -7.13 -7.61 27.90
N TYR A 62 -7.41 -6.51 28.58
CA TYR A 62 -6.83 -5.21 28.28
C TYR A 62 -6.70 -4.35 29.54
N ARG A 63 -5.86 -3.31 29.48
CA ARG A 63 -5.81 -2.26 30.50
C ARG A 63 -6.68 -1.07 30.06
N GLU A 64 -7.12 -0.24 31.00
CA GLU A 64 -8.06 0.86 30.76
C GLU A 64 -7.65 1.77 29.58
N GLU A 65 -6.35 2.02 29.41
CA GLU A 65 -5.82 2.82 28.29
C GLU A 65 -6.09 2.21 26.89
N ASN A 66 -6.40 0.92 26.80
CA ASN A 66 -6.70 0.19 25.56
C ASN A 66 -8.20 -0.12 25.40
N VAL A 67 -9.09 0.49 26.19
CA VAL A 67 -10.54 0.21 26.17
C VAL A 67 -11.15 0.32 24.77
N ARG A 68 -10.75 1.34 23.99
CA ARG A 68 -11.26 1.54 22.62
C ARG A 68 -10.86 0.40 21.68
N LEU A 69 -9.61 -0.03 21.75
CA LEU A 69 -9.11 -1.15 20.95
C LEU A 69 -9.78 -2.47 21.34
N ALA A 70 -9.97 -2.69 22.64
CA ALA A 70 -10.67 -3.88 23.14
C ALA A 70 -12.12 -3.92 22.66
N ALA A 71 -12.83 -2.79 22.68
CA ALA A 71 -14.20 -2.71 22.16
C ALA A 71 -14.27 -3.05 20.66
N ILE A 72 -13.33 -2.55 19.85
CA ILE A 72 -13.24 -2.84 18.41
C ILE A 72 -12.98 -4.33 18.17
N LEU A 73 -12.02 -4.91 18.90
CA LEU A 73 -11.70 -6.33 18.81
C LEU A 73 -12.89 -7.20 19.20
N SER A 74 -13.52 -6.93 20.34
CA SER A 74 -14.68 -7.68 20.82
C SER A 74 -15.81 -7.66 19.80
N ALA A 75 -16.12 -6.50 19.23
CA ALA A 75 -17.17 -6.35 18.22
C ALA A 75 -16.93 -7.20 16.95
N ASP A 76 -15.67 -7.39 16.52
CA ASP A 76 -15.35 -8.20 15.34
C ASP A 76 -15.21 -9.70 15.66
N SER A 77 -14.72 -10.03 16.85
CA SER A 77 -14.17 -11.35 17.23
C SER A 77 -15.08 -12.54 16.91
N ASP A 78 -16.32 -12.54 17.39
CA ASP A 78 -17.24 -13.65 17.19
C ASP A 78 -17.76 -13.75 15.76
N SER A 79 -17.91 -12.60 15.08
CA SER A 79 -18.30 -12.57 13.67
C SER A 79 -17.19 -13.15 12.80
N PHE A 80 -15.93 -12.87 13.13
CA PHE A 80 -14.77 -13.38 12.44
C PHE A 80 -14.67 -14.89 12.58
N ALA A 81 -14.67 -15.43 13.81
CA ALA A 81 -14.62 -16.88 14.02
C ALA A 81 -15.75 -17.62 13.32
N ARG A 82 -16.99 -17.09 13.34
CA ARG A 82 -18.11 -17.71 12.62
C ARG A 82 -17.88 -17.76 11.12
N ARG A 83 -17.46 -16.65 10.50
CA ARG A 83 -17.19 -16.56 9.06
C ARG A 83 -16.03 -17.47 8.66
N PHE A 84 -14.90 -17.36 9.35
CA PHE A 84 -13.70 -18.16 9.06
C PHE A 84 -13.97 -19.66 9.18
N CYS A 85 -14.57 -20.10 10.29
CA CYS A 85 -14.90 -21.51 10.48
C CYS A 85 -15.94 -22.00 9.48
N GLY A 86 -16.94 -21.17 9.15
CA GLY A 86 -17.97 -21.51 8.18
C GLY A 86 -17.43 -21.65 6.76
N GLU A 87 -16.51 -20.77 6.36
CA GLU A 87 -15.90 -20.81 5.02
C GLU A 87 -15.03 -22.05 4.80
N LEU A 88 -14.35 -22.53 5.85
CA LEU A 88 -13.42 -23.65 5.79
C LEU A 88 -13.94 -24.98 6.37
N GLY A 89 -15.21 -25.02 6.79
CA GLY A 89 -15.79 -26.19 7.44
C GLY A 89 -15.11 -26.62 8.74
N LEU A 90 -14.51 -25.67 9.47
CA LEU A 90 -13.79 -25.91 10.72
C LEU A 90 -14.74 -25.91 11.92
N ARG A 91 -14.32 -26.58 13.00
CA ARG A 91 -14.99 -26.47 14.29
C ARG A 91 -14.66 -25.11 14.89
N LYS A 92 -15.69 -24.44 15.42
CA LYS A 92 -15.52 -23.21 16.19
C LYS A 92 -14.84 -23.52 17.53
N PRO A 93 -14.14 -22.55 18.15
CA PRO A 93 -13.55 -22.73 19.47
C PRO A 93 -14.56 -23.28 20.48
N ALA A 94 -14.25 -24.39 21.14
CA ALA A 94 -15.11 -25.00 22.16
C ALA A 94 -15.11 -24.21 23.47
N ARG A 95 -14.01 -23.52 23.74
CA ARG A 95 -13.82 -22.59 24.86
C ARG A 95 -13.22 -21.28 24.35
N PRO A 96 -13.58 -20.12 24.94
CA PRO A 96 -13.01 -18.84 24.55
C PRO A 96 -11.48 -18.86 24.52
N ILE A 97 -10.88 -18.29 23.48
CA ILE A 97 -9.43 -18.10 23.36
C ILE A 97 -9.06 -16.78 24.05
N PRO A 98 -8.16 -16.78 25.05
CA PRO A 98 -7.64 -15.56 25.65
C PRO A 98 -6.88 -14.71 24.63
N VAL A 99 -7.21 -13.42 24.56
CA VAL A 99 -6.54 -12.42 23.73
C VAL A 99 -6.04 -11.31 24.66
N TYR A 100 -4.74 -11.05 24.68
CA TYR A 100 -4.15 -9.99 25.49
C TYR A 100 -3.70 -8.83 24.61
N ILE A 101 -4.19 -7.62 24.88
CA ILE A 101 -3.58 -6.39 24.35
C ILE A 101 -2.41 -6.03 25.27
N ASP A 102 -1.22 -5.91 24.69
CA ASP A 102 0.10 -6.19 25.28
C ASP A 102 0.20 -5.90 26.79
N PRO A 103 0.41 -6.95 27.60
CA PRO A 103 0.62 -6.87 29.04
C PRO A 103 1.84 -6.09 29.52
N SER A 104 2.87 -5.88 28.68
CA SER A 104 4.17 -5.30 29.04
C SER A 104 4.57 -4.14 28.13
N ASN A 105 4.53 -2.91 28.68
CA ASN A 105 4.87 -1.66 27.97
C ASN A 105 6.33 -1.53 27.48
N LYS A 106 7.20 -2.54 27.67
CA LYS A 106 8.64 -2.44 27.39
C LYS A 106 9.10 -3.13 26.09
N GLY A 107 8.18 -3.61 25.25
CA GLY A 107 8.51 -4.17 23.92
C GLY A 107 9.29 -5.49 23.93
N LYS A 108 9.62 -5.99 25.12
CA LYS A 108 9.85 -7.39 25.46
C LYS A 108 8.93 -7.68 26.64
N SER A 109 7.91 -8.50 26.44
CA SER A 109 7.28 -9.11 27.60
C SER A 109 8.17 -10.27 28.02
N GLU A 110 8.76 -10.22 29.22
CA GLU A 110 9.45 -11.38 29.81
C GLU A 110 8.52 -12.60 29.90
N VAL A 111 7.20 -12.34 29.92
CA VAL A 111 6.13 -13.34 29.93
C VAL A 111 5.93 -13.98 28.56
N PHE A 112 6.25 -13.25 27.48
CA PHE A 112 5.89 -13.53 26.09
C PHE A 112 6.97 -13.03 25.10
N PRO A 113 8.06 -13.80 24.92
CA PRO A 113 9.13 -13.42 24.01
C PRO A 113 8.68 -13.59 22.54
N SER A 114 8.74 -12.52 21.75
CA SER A 114 8.51 -12.56 20.30
C SER A 114 9.51 -11.68 19.54
N PRO A 115 9.76 -11.93 18.25
CA PRO A 115 10.61 -11.07 17.44
C PRO A 115 10.02 -9.64 17.36
N ARG A 116 10.89 -8.62 17.43
CA ARG A 116 10.45 -7.21 17.49
C ARG A 116 9.59 -6.78 16.30
N TRP A 117 9.79 -7.43 15.15
CA TRP A 117 9.13 -7.12 13.88
C TRP A 117 7.69 -7.64 13.79
N VAL A 118 7.22 -8.48 14.73
CA VAL A 118 5.83 -8.98 14.71
C VAL A 118 4.92 -8.10 15.59
N ASN A 119 3.71 -7.82 15.13
CA ASN A 119 2.74 -6.98 15.84
C ASN A 119 1.79 -7.74 16.79
N GLY A 120 1.76 -9.06 16.67
CA GLY A 120 1.09 -9.99 17.57
C GLY A 120 1.72 -11.37 17.41
N PHE A 121 1.30 -12.33 18.23
CA PHE A 121 1.61 -13.73 18.01
C PHE A 121 0.62 -14.62 18.78
N PHE A 122 0.38 -15.81 18.25
CA PHE A 122 -0.28 -16.91 18.93
C PHE A 122 0.76 -17.84 19.56
N GLU A 123 0.59 -18.20 20.84
CA GLU A 123 1.39 -19.21 21.54
C GLU A 123 0.58 -20.50 21.64
N PRO A 124 0.87 -21.53 20.80
CA PRO A 124 0.11 -22.78 20.78
C PRO A 124 0.12 -23.51 22.12
N GLY A 125 1.25 -23.52 22.84
CA GLY A 125 1.38 -24.27 24.10
C GLY A 125 0.49 -23.74 25.22
N LYS A 126 0.16 -22.44 25.19
CA LYS A 126 -0.73 -21.78 26.16
C LYS A 126 -2.13 -21.51 25.58
N ARG A 127 -2.29 -21.64 24.26
CA ARG A 127 -3.50 -21.28 23.51
C ARG A 127 -3.96 -19.85 23.79
N ILE A 128 -3.02 -18.90 23.69
CA ILE A 128 -3.25 -17.48 23.93
C ILE A 128 -2.80 -16.67 22.72
N ILE A 129 -3.50 -15.57 22.48
CA ILE A 129 -3.14 -14.56 21.49
C ILE A 129 -2.62 -13.34 22.24
N VAL A 130 -1.52 -12.77 21.77
CA VAL A 130 -0.95 -11.52 22.32
C VAL A 130 -0.79 -10.52 21.18
N ILE A 131 -1.26 -9.29 21.37
CA ILE A 131 -1.27 -8.24 20.35
C ILE A 131 -0.68 -6.96 20.96
N LYS A 132 0.14 -6.23 20.22
CA LYS A 132 0.73 -4.95 20.67
C LYS A 132 -0.34 -3.87 20.96
N THR A 133 -0.02 -2.93 21.85
CA THR A 133 -0.89 -1.78 22.21
C THR A 133 -1.03 -0.76 21.07
N ALA A 134 -2.03 0.14 21.18
CA ALA A 134 -2.20 1.26 20.25
C ALA A 134 -0.91 2.05 19.99
N ARG A 135 -0.15 2.36 21.06
CA ARG A 135 1.09 3.12 20.97
C ARG A 135 2.15 2.41 20.12
N GLN A 136 2.23 1.09 20.23
CA GLN A 136 3.19 0.29 19.49
C GLN A 136 2.75 0.04 18.03
N LEU A 137 1.44 0.04 17.76
CA LEU A 137 0.89 -0.08 16.41
C LEU A 137 0.97 1.23 15.61
N GLY A 138 0.99 2.38 16.28
CA GLY A 138 1.17 3.69 15.65
C GLY A 138 -0.10 4.23 14.98
N ARG A 139 0.07 5.01 13.89
CA ARG A 139 -1.07 5.56 13.15
C ARG A 139 -1.85 4.44 12.46
N GLY A 140 -3.18 4.44 12.60
CA GLY A 140 -4.03 3.38 12.05
C GLY A 140 -4.18 2.15 12.95
N ALA A 141 -3.82 2.25 14.23
CA ALA A 141 -3.89 1.16 15.21
C ALA A 141 -5.23 0.40 15.23
N GLU A 142 -6.36 1.06 14.96
CA GLU A 142 -7.69 0.41 14.93
C GLU A 142 -7.87 -0.57 13.77
N SER A 143 -7.33 -0.26 12.59
CA SER A 143 -7.36 -1.17 11.44
C SER A 143 -6.29 -2.25 11.59
N GLU A 144 -5.11 -1.87 12.08
CA GLU A 144 -4.00 -2.78 12.29
C GLU A 144 -4.32 -3.83 13.36
N ILE A 145 -4.96 -3.46 14.47
CA ILE A 145 -5.29 -4.41 15.53
C ILE A 145 -6.25 -5.49 15.06
N LEU A 146 -7.23 -5.14 14.21
CA LEU A 146 -8.14 -6.11 13.61
C LEU A 146 -7.39 -7.04 12.66
N THR A 147 -6.49 -6.49 11.86
CA THR A 147 -5.66 -7.28 10.93
C THR A 147 -4.80 -8.29 11.69
N VAL A 148 -4.08 -7.83 12.71
CA VAL A 148 -3.24 -8.68 13.57
C VAL A 148 -4.10 -9.71 14.31
N PHE A 149 -5.20 -9.30 14.93
CA PHE A 149 -6.10 -10.22 15.62
C PHE A 149 -6.61 -11.33 14.71
N ARG A 150 -7.11 -10.98 13.52
CA ARG A 150 -7.61 -11.97 12.55
C ARG A 150 -6.51 -12.94 12.14
N HIS A 151 -5.28 -12.45 11.95
CA HIS A 151 -4.12 -13.28 11.66
C HIS A 151 -3.87 -14.30 12.79
N GLU A 152 -3.74 -13.85 14.03
CA GLU A 152 -3.48 -14.74 15.18
C GLU A 152 -4.66 -15.66 15.51
N ALA A 153 -5.89 -15.19 15.32
CA ALA A 153 -7.09 -15.98 15.51
C ALA A 153 -7.20 -17.12 14.50
N VAL A 154 -6.70 -16.92 13.27
CA VAL A 154 -6.60 -18.00 12.28
C VAL A 154 -5.68 -19.10 12.78
N HIS A 155 -4.47 -18.75 13.24
CA HIS A 155 -3.55 -19.73 13.83
C HIS A 155 -4.20 -20.49 14.98
N ALA A 156 -4.82 -19.79 15.92
CA ALA A 156 -5.47 -20.41 17.07
C ALA A 156 -6.56 -21.41 16.68
N ILE A 157 -7.43 -21.03 15.73
CA ILE A 157 -8.52 -21.90 15.26
C ILE A 157 -7.98 -23.06 14.42
N LEU A 158 -6.96 -22.84 13.59
CA LEU A 158 -6.35 -23.89 12.78
C LEU A 158 -5.65 -24.93 13.64
N HIS A 159 -4.90 -24.52 14.65
CA HIS A 159 -4.20 -25.45 15.56
C HIS A 159 -5.18 -26.27 16.42
N ASP A 160 -6.34 -25.71 16.80
CA ASP A 160 -7.43 -26.45 17.44
C ASP A 160 -8.04 -27.54 16.51
N ASN A 161 -7.93 -27.38 15.18
CA ASN A 161 -8.57 -28.24 14.20
C ASN A 161 -7.63 -29.19 13.44
N ILE A 162 -6.39 -28.77 13.20
CA ILE A 162 -5.39 -29.40 12.33
C ILE A 162 -4.02 -29.28 13.02
N PRO A 163 -3.68 -30.18 13.96
CA PRO A 163 -2.47 -30.03 14.79
C PRO A 163 -1.14 -30.07 14.03
N ARG A 164 -1.12 -30.60 12.80
CA ARG A 164 0.08 -30.75 11.95
C ARG A 164 -0.06 -30.00 10.63
N ILE A 165 -0.64 -28.81 10.67
CA ILE A 165 -0.76 -27.97 9.48
C ILE A 165 0.63 -27.49 9.00
N PRO A 166 0.97 -27.62 7.71
CA PRO A 166 2.22 -27.10 7.17
C PRO A 166 2.31 -25.58 7.33
N ARG A 167 3.50 -25.08 7.67
CA ARG A 167 3.70 -23.66 8.01
C ARG A 167 3.21 -22.70 6.92
N TRP A 168 3.52 -22.99 5.65
CA TRP A 168 3.07 -22.14 4.54
C TRP A 168 1.54 -22.05 4.43
N LEU A 169 0.81 -23.12 4.77
CA LEU A 169 -0.65 -23.14 4.69
C LEU A 169 -1.26 -22.40 5.89
N ASP A 170 -0.69 -22.61 7.08
CA ASP A 170 -1.05 -21.88 8.30
C ASP A 170 -0.90 -20.36 8.10
N GLU A 171 0.28 -19.95 7.64
CA GLU A 171 0.62 -18.55 7.38
C GLU A 171 -0.15 -17.98 6.21
N GLY A 172 -0.33 -18.75 5.14
CA GLY A 172 -1.08 -18.33 3.97
C GLY A 172 -2.55 -18.08 4.29
N LEU A 173 -3.18 -18.94 5.08
CA LEU A 173 -4.55 -18.73 5.57
C LEU A 173 -4.62 -17.52 6.51
N ALA A 174 -3.67 -17.38 7.43
CA ALA A 174 -3.62 -16.24 8.34
C ALA A 174 -3.49 -14.91 7.59
N GLN A 175 -2.61 -14.83 6.58
CA GLN A 175 -2.45 -13.65 5.72
C GLN A 175 -3.69 -13.40 4.84
N SER A 176 -4.24 -14.45 4.22
CA SER A 176 -5.37 -14.34 3.28
C SER A 176 -6.68 -13.91 3.96
N PHE A 177 -6.91 -14.32 5.22
CA PHE A 177 -8.11 -13.95 5.99
C PHE A 177 -7.96 -12.69 6.85
N SER A 178 -6.74 -12.17 7.05
CA SER A 178 -6.50 -10.91 7.77
C SER A 178 -6.46 -9.70 6.85
N ARG A 179 -5.62 -9.76 5.81
CA ARG A 179 -5.38 -8.66 4.86
C ARG A 179 -5.63 -9.02 3.39
N GLY A 180 -5.53 -10.30 3.04
CA GLY A 180 -5.61 -10.74 1.64
C GLY A 180 -4.31 -10.55 0.87
N PHE A 181 -4.29 -11.01 -0.38
CA PHE A 181 -3.16 -10.87 -1.30
C PHE A 181 -3.23 -9.53 -2.02
N THR A 182 -2.15 -8.76 -1.97
CA THR A 182 -2.09 -7.39 -2.51
C THR A 182 -1.28 -7.35 -3.80
N ILE A 183 -1.43 -6.25 -4.55
CA ILE A 183 -0.54 -5.96 -5.68
C ILE A 183 0.92 -5.93 -5.21
N ASN A 184 1.15 -5.35 -4.02
CA ASN A 184 2.36 -5.41 -3.18
C ASN A 184 3.12 -6.74 -3.27
N ASP A 185 2.40 -7.76 -2.81
CA ASP A 185 2.84 -9.14 -2.71
C ASP A 185 3.14 -9.72 -4.09
N GLY A 186 2.24 -9.46 -5.06
CA GLY A 186 2.43 -9.84 -6.46
C GLY A 186 3.76 -9.34 -7.00
N ARG A 187 4.06 -8.03 -6.86
CA ARG A 187 5.33 -7.45 -7.33
C ARG A 187 6.54 -8.15 -6.73
N THR A 188 6.48 -8.40 -5.44
CA THR A 188 7.56 -9.02 -4.66
C THR A 188 7.88 -10.44 -5.17
N LEU A 189 6.86 -11.15 -5.66
CA LEU A 189 6.99 -12.55 -6.11
C LEU A 189 7.29 -12.70 -7.60
N LEU A 190 7.05 -11.70 -8.44
CA LEU A 190 7.23 -11.81 -9.90
C LEU A 190 8.66 -12.12 -10.33
N GLY A 191 9.66 -11.70 -9.56
CA GLY A 191 11.06 -12.01 -9.83
C GLY A 191 11.54 -13.38 -9.32
N LEU A 192 10.65 -14.17 -8.69
CA LEU A 192 11.04 -15.37 -7.95
C LEU A 192 10.82 -16.64 -8.79
N PRO A 193 11.88 -17.42 -9.11
CA PRO A 193 11.72 -18.65 -9.88
C PRO A 193 10.95 -19.74 -9.09
N VAL A 194 10.03 -20.47 -9.75
CA VAL A 194 9.19 -21.54 -9.14
C VAL A 194 10.00 -22.53 -8.31
N LYS A 195 11.20 -22.90 -8.77
CA LYS A 195 12.08 -23.85 -8.07
C LYS A 195 12.43 -23.42 -6.63
N HIS A 196 12.37 -22.12 -6.32
CA HIS A 196 12.62 -21.58 -4.98
C HIS A 196 11.38 -21.57 -4.09
N PHE A 197 10.16 -21.76 -4.64
CA PHE A 197 8.92 -21.74 -3.85
C PHE A 197 8.95 -22.79 -2.75
N ARG A 198 9.39 -24.02 -3.07
CA ARG A 198 9.50 -25.10 -2.07
C ARG A 198 10.38 -24.74 -0.89
N GLN A 199 11.48 -24.03 -1.11
CA GLN A 199 12.38 -23.60 -0.03
C GLN A 199 11.70 -22.55 0.87
N LEU A 200 10.91 -21.66 0.28
CA LEU A 200 10.19 -20.60 0.99
C LEU A 200 8.91 -21.07 1.69
N MET A 201 8.43 -22.28 1.38
CA MET A 201 7.33 -22.92 2.10
C MET A 201 7.79 -23.70 3.34
N HIS A 202 9.09 -23.95 3.49
CA HIS A 202 9.63 -24.63 4.66
C HIS A 202 9.56 -23.75 5.90
N GLU A 203 9.40 -24.35 7.08
CA GLU A 203 9.24 -23.64 8.35
C GLU A 203 10.38 -22.65 8.64
N SER A 204 11.62 -23.02 8.28
CA SER A 204 12.80 -22.16 8.45
C SER A 204 12.72 -20.84 7.69
N ALA A 205 11.93 -20.75 6.62
CA ALA A 205 11.78 -19.53 5.83
C ALA A 205 11.06 -18.41 6.58
N PHE A 206 10.25 -18.75 7.60
CA PHE A 206 9.48 -17.78 8.39
C PHE A 206 10.25 -17.26 9.61
N GLN A 207 11.38 -17.87 9.96
CA GLN A 207 12.15 -17.53 11.16
C GLN A 207 13.04 -16.29 10.97
N LYS A 208 13.53 -16.06 9.76
CA LYS A 208 14.41 -14.92 9.43
C LYS A 208 13.62 -13.88 8.66
N GLU A 209 13.72 -12.62 9.07
CA GLU A 209 12.98 -11.51 8.44
C GLU A 209 13.26 -11.42 6.92
N SER A 210 14.50 -11.65 6.49
CA SER A 210 14.89 -11.59 5.08
C SER A 210 14.17 -12.60 4.20
N THR A 211 13.97 -13.83 4.68
CA THR A 211 13.25 -14.89 3.95
C THR A 211 11.74 -14.78 4.16
N ALA A 212 11.31 -14.35 5.35
CA ALA A 212 9.91 -14.16 5.70
C ALA A 212 9.23 -13.11 4.80
N LYS A 213 9.96 -12.06 4.41
CA LYS A 213 9.52 -11.05 3.43
C LYS A 213 9.07 -11.64 2.09
N LEU A 214 9.54 -12.83 1.72
CA LEU A 214 9.10 -13.56 0.52
C LEU A 214 8.12 -14.69 0.87
N ALA A 215 8.37 -15.41 1.97
CA ALA A 215 7.58 -16.56 2.38
C ALA A 215 6.12 -16.18 2.72
N TYR A 216 5.90 -15.03 3.38
CA TYR A 216 4.57 -14.54 3.72
C TYR A 216 3.74 -14.18 2.47
N PRO A 217 4.22 -13.30 1.56
CA PRO A 217 3.55 -13.06 0.28
C PRO A 217 3.27 -14.35 -0.50
N LEU A 218 4.27 -15.24 -0.63
CA LEU A 218 4.12 -16.48 -1.38
C LEU A 218 3.01 -17.35 -0.80
N SER A 219 3.02 -17.56 0.50
CA SER A 219 2.01 -18.34 1.22
C SER A 219 0.61 -17.74 1.05
N CYS A 220 0.50 -16.40 1.19
CA CYS A 220 -0.76 -15.68 0.99
C CYS A 220 -1.28 -15.85 -0.44
N GLY A 221 -0.40 -15.74 -1.45
CA GLY A 221 -0.75 -15.90 -2.85
C GLY A 221 -1.23 -17.31 -3.17
N LEU A 222 -0.48 -18.33 -2.73
CA LEU A 222 -0.84 -19.73 -2.94
C LEU A 222 -2.21 -20.04 -2.32
N VAL A 223 -2.45 -19.65 -1.07
CA VAL A 223 -3.73 -19.88 -0.41
C VAL A 223 -4.86 -19.07 -1.04
N SER A 224 -4.61 -17.83 -1.46
CA SER A 224 -5.61 -17.03 -2.14
C SER A 224 -5.99 -17.66 -3.49
N TYR A 225 -5.02 -18.21 -4.22
CA TYR A 225 -5.29 -18.97 -5.43
C TYR A 225 -6.07 -20.28 -5.15
N LEU A 226 -5.75 -20.99 -4.06
CA LEU A 226 -6.53 -22.16 -3.64
C LEU A 226 -7.99 -21.84 -3.32
N ARG A 227 -8.23 -20.67 -2.73
CA ARG A 227 -9.58 -20.16 -2.45
C ARG A 227 -10.32 -19.79 -3.73
N GLU A 228 -9.62 -19.22 -4.73
CA GLU A 228 -10.19 -18.93 -6.05
C GLU A 228 -10.57 -20.19 -6.84
N LEU A 229 -9.80 -21.27 -6.71
CA LEU A 229 -10.13 -22.56 -7.33
C LEU A 229 -11.39 -23.20 -6.75
N GLY A 230 -11.80 -22.80 -5.54
CA GLY A 230 -13.11 -23.13 -4.99
C GLY A 230 -13.09 -23.53 -3.51
N ARG A 231 -14.21 -23.25 -2.84
CA ARG A 231 -14.41 -23.57 -1.41
C ARG A 231 -14.49 -25.08 -1.12
N PRO A 232 -15.22 -25.91 -1.90
CA PRO A 232 -15.34 -27.33 -1.59
C PRO A 232 -13.99 -28.07 -1.61
N PRO A 233 -13.12 -27.91 -2.64
CA PRO A 233 -11.79 -28.53 -2.65
C PRO A 233 -10.93 -28.12 -1.45
N LEU A 234 -10.92 -26.84 -1.06
CA LEU A 234 -10.15 -26.37 0.09
C LEU A 234 -10.62 -27.02 1.40
N THR A 235 -11.93 -27.13 1.60
CA THR A 235 -12.49 -27.78 2.80
C THR A 235 -12.13 -29.27 2.84
N VAL A 236 -12.20 -29.96 1.70
CA VAL A 236 -11.80 -31.38 1.59
C VAL A 236 -10.30 -31.54 1.85
N PHE A 237 -9.48 -30.65 1.29
CA PHE A 237 -8.04 -30.64 1.50
C PHE A 237 -7.69 -30.50 2.98
N LEU A 238 -8.22 -29.49 3.67
CA LEU A 238 -8.00 -29.27 5.10
C LEU A 238 -8.50 -30.44 5.96
N LYS A 239 -9.60 -31.09 5.57
CA LYS A 239 -10.11 -32.29 6.25
C LYS A 239 -9.16 -33.48 6.10
N ARG A 240 -8.62 -33.71 4.90
CA ARG A 240 -7.71 -34.82 4.60
C ARG A 240 -6.33 -34.65 5.21
N LEU A 241 -5.84 -33.41 5.24
CA LEU A 241 -4.55 -33.04 5.83
C LEU A 241 -4.40 -33.44 7.30
N LYS A 242 -5.52 -33.69 8.01
CA LYS A 242 -5.48 -34.20 9.40
C LYS A 242 -4.86 -35.59 9.51
N ASN A 243 -4.99 -36.41 8.46
CA ASN A 243 -4.64 -37.84 8.50
C ASN A 243 -3.73 -38.27 7.33
N MET A 244 -3.44 -37.39 6.38
CA MET A 244 -2.67 -37.67 5.17
C MET A 244 -1.48 -36.71 5.08
N ASP A 245 -0.46 -37.11 4.33
CA ASP A 245 0.59 -36.18 3.94
C ASP A 245 0.03 -35.07 3.02
N MET A 246 0.76 -33.97 2.93
CA MET A 246 0.32 -32.75 2.24
C MET A 246 0.01 -33.01 0.75
N GLU A 247 0.92 -33.67 0.04
CA GLU A 247 0.82 -33.85 -1.41
C GLU A 247 -0.35 -34.80 -1.72
N THR A 248 -0.47 -35.92 -1.01
CA THR A 248 -1.62 -36.84 -1.17
C THR A 248 -2.95 -36.18 -0.81
N ALA A 249 -2.99 -35.40 0.28
CA ALA A 249 -4.20 -34.67 0.67
C ALA A 249 -4.60 -33.64 -0.39
N PHE A 250 -3.62 -32.94 -0.98
CA PHE A 250 -3.82 -31.96 -2.03
C PHE A 250 -4.31 -32.61 -3.32
N ASP A 251 -3.56 -33.58 -3.83
CA ASP A 251 -3.79 -34.22 -5.12
C ASP A 251 -5.17 -34.88 -5.15
N SER A 252 -5.54 -35.53 -4.06
CA SER A 252 -6.85 -36.15 -3.95
C SER A 252 -8.00 -35.12 -3.87
N ALA A 253 -7.76 -33.94 -3.28
CA ALA A 253 -8.81 -32.92 -3.04
C ALA A 253 -9.05 -32.04 -4.26
N TYR A 254 -7.98 -31.69 -4.99
CA TYR A 254 -8.02 -30.83 -6.16
C TYR A 254 -8.00 -31.60 -7.49
N GLY A 255 -7.66 -32.89 -7.48
CA GLY A 255 -7.60 -33.72 -8.69
C GLY A 255 -6.43 -33.40 -9.62
N ILE A 256 -5.45 -32.63 -9.15
CA ILE A 256 -4.24 -32.24 -9.88
C ILE A 256 -3.02 -32.39 -8.96
N HIS A 257 -1.87 -32.68 -9.55
CA HIS A 257 -0.62 -32.72 -8.78
C HIS A 257 -0.24 -31.35 -8.21
N MET A 258 0.23 -31.33 -6.96
CA MET A 258 0.67 -30.09 -6.31
C MET A 258 1.81 -29.38 -7.05
N SER A 259 2.68 -30.13 -7.73
CA SER A 259 3.70 -29.56 -8.62
C SER A 259 3.07 -28.73 -9.74
N PHE A 260 2.05 -29.26 -10.41
CA PHE A 260 1.30 -28.59 -11.46
C PHE A 260 0.58 -27.33 -10.95
N PHE A 261 0.04 -27.38 -9.72
CA PHE A 261 -0.53 -26.21 -9.06
C PHE A 261 0.47 -25.03 -8.95
N PHE A 262 1.74 -25.28 -8.60
CA PHE A 262 2.73 -24.21 -8.53
C PHE A 262 3.03 -23.57 -9.89
N TYR A 263 3.05 -24.37 -10.96
CA TYR A 263 3.18 -23.83 -12.31
C TYR A 263 1.98 -22.94 -12.67
N MET A 264 0.76 -23.41 -12.42
CA MET A 264 -0.45 -22.61 -12.67
C MET A 264 -0.50 -21.33 -11.84
N PHE A 265 -0.04 -21.37 -10.59
CA PHE A 265 0.03 -20.18 -9.74
C PHE A 265 0.94 -19.11 -10.35
N LEU A 266 2.13 -19.48 -10.83
CA LEU A 266 3.01 -18.50 -11.46
C LEU A 266 2.41 -17.95 -12.77
N GLU A 267 2.00 -18.85 -13.67
CA GLU A 267 1.58 -18.49 -15.03
C GLU A 267 0.23 -17.76 -15.08
N ASN A 268 -0.73 -18.13 -14.21
CA ASN A 268 -2.11 -17.66 -14.32
C ASN A 268 -2.53 -16.70 -13.20
N TYR A 269 -1.92 -16.81 -12.02
CA TYR A 269 -2.29 -15.99 -10.86
C TYR A 269 -1.35 -14.80 -10.70
N LEU A 270 -0.04 -15.04 -10.60
CA LEU A 270 0.94 -13.97 -10.43
C LEU A 270 1.03 -13.07 -11.67
N SER A 271 0.88 -13.60 -12.88
CA SER A 271 0.91 -12.82 -14.12
C SER A 271 -0.13 -11.69 -14.16
N ARG A 272 -1.29 -11.85 -13.50
CA ARG A 272 -2.31 -10.79 -13.37
C ARG A 272 -1.75 -9.52 -12.71
N TYR A 273 -0.76 -9.70 -11.83
CA TYR A 273 -0.11 -8.63 -11.09
C TYR A 273 1.12 -8.05 -11.81
N THR A 274 1.37 -8.43 -13.08
CA THR A 274 2.40 -7.79 -13.94
C THR A 274 1.83 -6.56 -14.67
N LEU A 275 0.73 -6.71 -15.41
CA LEU A 275 0.14 -5.64 -16.23
C LEU A 275 -0.60 -4.59 -15.39
N LEU A 276 -1.38 -5.01 -14.39
CA LEU A 276 -2.06 -4.09 -13.46
C LEU A 276 -1.06 -3.22 -12.67
N ASN A 277 0.10 -3.81 -12.37
CA ASN A 277 1.19 -3.16 -11.68
C ASN A 277 1.85 -2.05 -12.53
N LEU A 278 2.01 -2.26 -13.84
CA LEU A 278 2.53 -1.24 -14.75
C LEU A 278 1.60 -0.02 -14.84
N ILE A 279 0.28 -0.20 -14.76
CA ILE A 279 -0.69 0.90 -14.93
C ILE A 279 -0.94 1.64 -13.61
N VAL A 280 -0.98 0.91 -12.49
CA VAL A 280 -1.37 1.42 -11.16
C VAL A 280 -0.17 1.83 -10.29
N SER A 281 1.06 1.61 -10.77
CA SER A 281 2.26 2.19 -10.12
C SER A 281 2.26 3.71 -10.26
N ASP A 282 2.92 4.39 -9.32
CA ASP A 282 3.13 5.84 -9.40
C ASP A 282 3.86 6.18 -10.72
N GLU A 283 4.87 5.38 -11.07
CA GLU A 283 5.59 5.47 -12.35
C GLU A 283 4.68 5.23 -13.56
N GLY A 284 3.73 4.30 -13.44
CA GLY A 284 2.72 3.99 -14.46
C GLY A 284 1.78 5.14 -14.75
N LEU A 285 1.24 5.75 -13.69
CA LEU A 285 0.37 6.91 -13.78
C LEU A 285 1.13 8.12 -14.33
N PHE A 286 2.34 8.40 -13.85
CA PHE A 286 3.19 9.45 -14.42
C PHE A 286 3.54 9.18 -15.89
N GLY A 287 3.85 7.93 -16.25
CA GLY A 287 4.12 7.50 -17.61
C GLY A 287 2.91 7.70 -18.53
N LEU A 288 1.72 7.32 -18.09
CA LEU A 288 0.46 7.51 -18.82
C LEU A 288 0.15 9.01 -18.99
N MET A 289 0.28 9.80 -17.94
CA MET A 289 0.08 11.25 -18.00
C MET A 289 1.08 11.93 -18.93
N THR A 290 2.34 11.48 -18.92
CA THR A 290 3.38 11.97 -19.83
C THR A 290 3.07 11.59 -21.28
N LEU A 291 2.65 10.35 -21.52
CA LEU A 291 2.23 9.88 -22.84
C LEU A 291 1.05 10.71 -23.36
N LEU A 292 0.03 10.94 -22.53
CA LEU A 292 -1.12 11.78 -22.86
C LEU A 292 -0.69 13.21 -23.17
N ALA A 293 0.22 13.79 -22.38
CA ALA A 293 0.77 15.12 -22.64
C ALA A 293 1.52 15.17 -23.99
N VAL A 294 2.36 14.17 -24.29
CA VAL A 294 3.06 14.07 -25.59
C VAL A 294 2.06 13.93 -26.74
N VAL A 295 1.05 13.08 -26.61
CA VAL A 295 0.00 12.90 -27.63
C VAL A 295 -0.76 14.22 -27.85
N LEU A 296 -1.14 14.92 -26.78
CA LEU A 296 -1.81 16.22 -26.87
C LEU A 296 -0.91 17.26 -27.55
N LEU A 297 0.38 17.31 -27.23
CA LEU A 297 1.35 18.20 -27.88
C LEU A 297 1.55 17.86 -29.36
N LEU A 298 1.60 16.57 -29.72
CA LEU A 298 1.69 16.13 -31.11
C LEU A 298 0.42 16.48 -31.89
N VAL A 299 -0.75 16.23 -31.32
CA VAL A 299 -2.05 16.62 -31.91
C VAL A 299 -2.10 18.14 -32.08
N GLN A 300 -1.70 18.91 -31.07
CA GLN A 300 -1.64 20.37 -31.14
C GLN A 300 -0.67 20.83 -32.22
N LYS A 301 0.52 20.22 -32.32
CA LYS A 301 1.52 20.54 -33.35
C LYS A 301 0.99 20.24 -34.76
N VAL A 302 0.31 19.11 -34.96
CA VAL A 302 -0.31 18.75 -36.24
C VAL A 302 -1.44 19.72 -36.57
N ARG A 303 -2.31 20.06 -35.61
CA ARG A 303 -3.39 21.04 -35.82
C ARG A 303 -2.85 22.44 -36.13
N ASN A 304 -1.83 22.89 -35.42
CA ASN A 304 -1.20 24.20 -35.65
C ASN A 304 -0.51 24.25 -37.01
N ARG A 305 0.18 23.19 -37.44
CA ARG A 305 0.77 23.11 -38.78
C ARG A 305 -0.30 23.12 -39.87
N ARG A 306 -1.43 22.41 -39.69
CA ARG A 306 -2.55 22.46 -40.64
C ARG A 306 -3.17 23.85 -40.71
N LYS A 307 -3.29 24.56 -39.58
CA LYS A 307 -3.81 25.93 -39.55
C LYS A 307 -2.89 26.92 -40.27
N LEU A 308 -1.58 26.83 -40.04
CA LEU A 308 -0.59 27.69 -40.70
C LEU A 308 -0.49 27.45 -42.22
N ARG A 309 -0.65 26.20 -42.68
CA ARG A 309 -0.70 25.91 -44.13
C ARG A 309 -1.91 26.55 -44.80
N ARG A 310 -3.08 26.53 -44.16
CA ARG A 310 -4.28 27.19 -44.68
C ARG A 310 -4.12 28.70 -44.76
N LEU A 311 -3.57 29.32 -43.72
CA LEU A 311 -3.29 30.77 -43.72
C LEU A 311 -2.29 31.15 -44.82
N GLY A 312 -1.23 30.35 -45.03
CA GLY A 312 -0.28 30.61 -46.12
C GLY A 312 -0.86 30.38 -47.52
N GLU A 313 -1.76 29.41 -47.69
CA GLU A 313 -2.50 29.21 -48.94
C GLU A 313 -3.46 30.39 -49.22
N GLU A 314 -4.14 30.90 -48.20
CA GLU A 314 -4.99 32.11 -48.27
C GLU A 314 -4.18 33.36 -48.64
N ASP A 315 -3.02 33.57 -47.98
CA ASP A 315 -2.11 34.71 -48.26
C ASP A 315 -1.50 34.63 -49.69
N GLU A 316 -1.16 33.42 -50.18
CA GLU A 316 -0.65 33.20 -51.54
C GLU A 316 -1.71 33.42 -52.62
N GLU A 317 -2.97 33.06 -52.35
CA GLU A 317 -4.10 33.34 -53.24
C GLU A 317 -4.42 34.85 -53.26
N GLU A 318 -4.43 35.52 -52.12
CA GLU A 318 -4.63 36.98 -52.02
C GLU A 318 -3.53 37.74 -52.78
N TYR A 319 -2.26 37.37 -52.60
CA TYR A 319 -1.13 37.97 -53.31
C TYR A 319 -1.20 37.75 -54.82
N LYS A 320 -1.63 36.56 -55.29
CA LYS A 320 -1.84 36.31 -56.73
C LYS A 320 -2.92 37.20 -57.32
N VAL A 321 -4.01 37.41 -56.58
CA VAL A 321 -5.09 38.31 -56.99
C VAL A 321 -4.61 39.76 -57.03
N GLU A 322 -3.82 40.22 -56.06
CA GLU A 322 -3.24 41.58 -56.08
C GLU A 322 -2.29 41.80 -57.26
N VAL A 323 -1.42 40.82 -57.57
CA VAL A 323 -0.49 40.90 -58.71
C VAL A 323 -1.22 40.83 -60.06
N GLU A 324 -2.34 40.11 -60.18
CA GLU A 324 -3.19 40.13 -61.39
C GLU A 324 -3.98 41.44 -61.52
N VAL A 325 -4.27 42.13 -60.43
CA VAL A 325 -5.05 43.38 -60.42
C VAL A 325 -4.17 44.61 -60.64
N GLU A 326 -2.86 44.55 -60.37
CA GLU A 326 -1.94 45.65 -60.68
C GLU A 326 -1.73 45.75 -62.20
N PRO A 327 -2.35 46.74 -62.89
CA PRO A 327 -2.26 46.80 -64.34
C PRO A 327 -0.85 47.26 -64.74
N GLU A 328 -0.21 46.48 -65.61
CA GLU A 328 1.00 46.88 -66.34
C GLU A 328 0.76 48.30 -66.91
N PRO A 329 1.63 49.29 -66.65
CA PRO A 329 1.33 50.67 -67.02
C PRO A 329 1.13 50.73 -68.53
N GLU A 330 -0.10 51.04 -68.96
CA GLU A 330 -0.45 51.09 -70.38
C GLU A 330 0.54 52.01 -71.10
N PRO A 331 1.32 51.49 -72.07
CA PRO A 331 2.11 52.34 -72.94
C PRO A 331 1.13 53.17 -73.76
N GLU A 332 1.23 54.50 -73.73
CA GLU A 332 0.37 55.38 -74.51
C GLU A 332 0.33 54.91 -75.99
N PRO A 333 -0.80 54.37 -76.48
CA PRO A 333 -0.92 53.84 -77.83
C PRO A 333 -1.54 54.90 -78.75
N GLU A 334 -1.40 54.88 -80.07
CA GLU A 334 -0.51 54.26 -81.04
C GLU A 334 -0.96 54.94 -82.35
N ALA A 335 -0.06 55.12 -83.32
CA ALA A 335 -0.46 55.35 -84.70
C ALA A 335 0.07 54.17 -85.53
N GLU A 336 -0.86 53.34 -86.03
CA GLU A 336 -0.62 52.12 -86.80
C GLU A 336 0.02 52.35 -88.18
N PHE A 337 0.91 51.43 -88.61
CA PHE A 337 1.15 51.19 -90.04
C PHE A 337 1.40 49.70 -90.39
N LYS A 338 0.37 49.14 -91.04
CA LYS A 338 0.11 47.87 -91.77
C LYS A 338 1.22 46.88 -92.20
N PHE A 339 1.02 45.64 -91.75
CA PHE A 339 0.56 44.40 -92.45
C PHE A 339 1.03 43.99 -93.87
N GLY A 340 1.26 42.67 -93.98
CA GLY A 340 0.95 41.84 -95.16
C GLY A 340 1.95 40.68 -95.30
N GLN A 341 1.57 39.44 -94.94
CA GLN A 341 1.06 38.41 -95.88
C GLN A 341 2.11 37.97 -96.90
N ARG A 342 2.30 36.70 -97.27
CA ARG A 342 1.72 35.38 -96.96
C ARG A 342 2.57 34.40 -97.80
N ASP A 343 2.41 33.11 -97.57
CA ASP A 343 2.19 32.06 -98.58
C ASP A 343 2.96 30.77 -98.24
N ASP A 344 2.12 29.73 -98.13
CA ASP A 344 2.29 28.29 -98.36
C ASP A 344 3.13 27.41 -97.41
#